data_AF-A0A932JK33-F1
#
_entry.id   AF-A0A932JK33-F1
#
_cell.length_a   1.000
_cell.length_b   1.000
_cell.length_c   1.000
_cell.angle_alpha   90.00
_cell.angle_beta   90.00
_cell.angle_gamma   90.00
#
_symmetry.space_group_name_H-M   'P 1'
#
loop_
_entity.id
_entity.type
_entity.pdbx_description
1 polymer ?
#
loop_
_entity_poly.entity_id
_entity_poly.type
_entity_poly.pdbx_seq_one_letter_code
_entity_poly.pdbx_strand_id
1 'polypeptide(L)'
;MIRIFSSNNKKFLKSVNKSESELNRFLSENWNDFFPHLKFIKSEFSLEGNVRSRGTAGRIDILAFNPQSKKFVVIELKRDLDKNIRNQASDYKDFVEDNFANIYLLTIQKYNVNLPKFTEISKETIDLILISKEFNNLDVDKAKKSKGEITLIRYMWFEEELLLIDYLNNDPLELIEKENTEKLKKIKAIIDNKPIIDNITEIDMFFHKKDEAKRLFLIFYELLKTLSSVEIETQQTKVKVSLKEHTFSIMGSGGKGPRKAFLQVNTDLDAIMNLTGIDIDDRIRPGAKKKGSLGVERYEVYLKNEEDVYNFFEVIKGEI
;
A
#
# COMPACT_ATOMS: atom_id res chain seq x y z
N MET A 1 -8.78 -18.47 27.68
CA MET A 1 -9.73 -17.48 28.21
C MET A 1 -8.95 -16.19 28.46
N ILE A 2 -9.28 -15.11 27.73
CA ILE A 2 -8.61 -13.82 27.89
C ILE A 2 -9.07 -13.19 29.21
N ARG A 3 -8.15 -12.59 29.97
CA ARG A 3 -8.43 -11.90 31.23
C ARG A 3 -7.63 -10.60 31.29
N ILE A 4 -8.28 -9.51 31.70
CA ILE A 4 -7.64 -8.20 31.89
C ILE A 4 -7.60 -7.89 33.38
N PHE A 5 -6.43 -7.50 33.90
CA PHE A 5 -6.27 -7.07 35.30
C PHE A 5 -6.17 -5.54 35.35
N SER A 6 -7.08 -4.89 36.09
CA SER A 6 -7.03 -3.44 36.31
C SER A 6 -6.11 -3.16 37.49
N SER A 7 -4.97 -2.50 37.22
CA SER A 7 -4.02 -2.06 38.26
C SER A 7 -4.63 -1.03 39.21
N ASN A 8 -5.55 -0.21 38.70
CA ASN A 8 -6.25 0.82 39.48
C ASN A 8 -7.18 0.18 40.51
N ASN A 9 -7.99 -0.80 40.08
CA ASN A 9 -8.98 -1.45 40.93
C ASN A 9 -8.49 -2.76 41.56
N LYS A 10 -7.24 -3.16 41.28
CA LYS A 10 -6.57 -4.39 41.76
C LYS A 10 -7.44 -5.64 41.60
N LYS A 11 -8.19 -5.74 40.51
CA LYS A 11 -9.08 -6.85 40.20
C LYS A 11 -9.01 -7.26 38.73
N PHE A 12 -9.35 -8.51 38.44
CA PHE A 12 -9.67 -8.91 37.08
C PHE A 12 -11.02 -8.33 36.67
N LEU A 13 -11.04 -7.71 35.49
CA LEU A 13 -12.26 -7.17 34.90
C LEU A 13 -13.12 -8.30 34.37
N LYS A 14 -14.44 -8.15 34.56
CA LYS A 14 -15.41 -9.07 33.98
C LYS A 14 -15.69 -8.69 32.53
N SER A 15 -15.99 -9.67 31.70
CA SER A 15 -16.52 -9.40 30.37
C SER A 15 -17.94 -8.84 30.48
N VAL A 16 -18.26 -7.90 29.61
CA VAL A 16 -19.57 -7.25 29.51
C VAL A 16 -20.19 -7.62 28.17
N ASN A 17 -21.50 -7.83 28.14
CA ASN A 17 -22.22 -8.10 26.89
C ASN A 17 -22.96 -6.83 26.47
N LYS A 18 -22.45 -6.16 25.43
CA LYS A 18 -23.16 -5.10 24.71
C LYS A 18 -23.82 -5.65 23.46
N SER A 19 -24.84 -4.94 22.96
CA SER A 19 -25.56 -5.28 21.73
C SER A 19 -24.74 -4.97 20.47
N GLU A 20 -25.10 -5.59 19.35
CA GLU A 20 -24.50 -5.29 18.03
C GLU A 20 -24.72 -3.83 17.64
N SER A 21 -25.91 -3.27 17.93
CA SER A 21 -26.20 -1.86 17.65
C SER A 21 -25.32 -0.90 18.47
N GLU A 22 -25.02 -1.24 19.73
CA GLU A 22 -24.08 -0.46 20.54
C GLU A 22 -22.65 -0.57 20.01
N LEU A 23 -22.22 -1.75 19.56
CA LEU A 23 -20.92 -1.92 18.92
C LEU A 23 -20.86 -1.12 17.61
N ASN A 24 -21.90 -1.18 16.76
CA ASN A 24 -21.99 -0.42 15.52
C ASN A 24 -21.82 1.08 15.78
N ARG A 25 -22.63 1.61 16.70
CA ARG A 25 -22.56 3.02 17.09
C ARG A 25 -21.17 3.38 17.59
N PHE A 26 -20.60 2.59 18.49
CA PHE A 26 -19.28 2.85 19.07
C PHE A 26 -18.16 2.87 18.01
N LEU A 27 -18.14 1.89 17.11
CA LEU A 27 -17.16 1.84 16.01
C LEU A 27 -17.36 3.02 15.04
N SER A 28 -18.61 3.39 14.76
CA SER A 28 -18.92 4.49 13.84
C SER A 28 -18.54 5.86 14.41
N GLU A 29 -18.78 6.08 15.71
CA GLU A 29 -18.44 7.33 16.40
C GLU A 29 -16.92 7.51 16.56
N ASN A 30 -16.18 6.40 16.67
CA ASN A 30 -14.72 6.38 16.85
C ASN A 30 -14.00 5.85 15.61
N TRP A 31 -14.56 6.08 14.41
CA TRP A 31 -14.12 5.43 13.18
C TRP A 31 -12.63 5.57 12.89
N ASN A 32 -12.09 6.79 13.04
CA ASN A 32 -10.71 7.07 12.70
C ASN A 32 -9.70 6.34 13.60
N ASP A 33 -10.09 5.95 14.82
CA ASP A 33 -9.21 5.22 15.73
C ASP A 33 -9.16 3.73 15.38
N PHE A 34 -10.29 3.15 14.93
CA PHE A 34 -10.37 1.74 14.55
C PHE A 34 -9.95 1.47 13.11
N PHE A 35 -10.32 2.35 12.19
CA PHE A 35 -10.15 2.15 10.75
C PHE A 35 -9.57 3.41 10.07
N PRO A 36 -8.41 3.92 10.51
CA PRO A 36 -7.81 5.14 9.95
C PRO A 36 -7.49 5.04 8.45
N HIS A 37 -7.32 3.82 7.95
CA HIS A 37 -7.01 3.52 6.54
C HIS A 37 -8.27 3.42 5.66
N LEU A 38 -9.47 3.48 6.24
CA LEU A 38 -10.74 3.38 5.51
C LEU A 38 -11.51 4.70 5.56
N LYS A 39 -12.20 5.04 4.47
CA LYS A 39 -13.17 6.12 4.43
C LYS A 39 -14.53 5.60 4.90
N PHE A 40 -15.02 6.12 6.02
CA PHE A 40 -16.39 5.85 6.47
C PHE A 40 -17.40 6.35 5.45
N ILE A 41 -18.41 5.53 5.12
CA ILE A 41 -19.54 5.95 4.28
C ILE A 41 -20.78 6.09 5.15
N LYS A 42 -21.25 4.98 5.73
CA LYS A 42 -22.49 4.99 6.51
C LYS A 42 -22.64 3.72 7.34
N SER A 43 -23.10 3.88 8.58
CA SER A 43 -23.66 2.80 9.41
C SER A 43 -25.14 2.57 9.12
N GLU A 44 -25.58 1.31 9.20
CA GLU A 44 -26.91 0.84 8.81
C GLU A 44 -27.23 1.26 7.36
N PHE A 45 -26.29 1.03 6.44
CA PHE A 45 -26.45 1.39 5.03
C PHE A 45 -27.52 0.52 4.41
N SER A 46 -28.58 1.13 3.88
CA SER A 46 -29.69 0.43 3.23
C SER A 46 -29.97 0.99 1.85
N LEU A 47 -30.30 0.11 0.91
CA LEU A 47 -30.91 0.49 -0.36
C LEU A 47 -32.42 0.21 -0.31
N GLU A 48 -33.19 1.05 -0.98
CA GLU A 48 -34.64 0.87 -1.12
C GLU A 48 -34.96 -0.26 -2.11
N GLY A 49 -35.98 -1.08 -1.81
CA GLY A 49 -36.46 -2.17 -2.67
C GLY A 49 -35.86 -3.55 -2.39
N ASN A 50 -36.23 -4.55 -3.21
CA ASN A 50 -35.75 -5.93 -3.13
C ASN A 50 -34.41 -6.07 -3.87
N VAL A 51 -33.36 -5.59 -3.22
CA VAL A 51 -32.00 -5.46 -3.77
C VAL A 51 -31.11 -6.68 -3.52
N ARG A 52 -31.62 -7.70 -2.82
CA ARG A 52 -30.98 -9.02 -2.72
C ARG A 52 -31.85 -10.07 -3.38
N SER A 53 -31.20 -11.04 -4.03
CA SER A 53 -31.82 -12.20 -4.69
C SER A 53 -32.76 -13.02 -3.80
N ARG A 54 -32.73 -12.83 -2.47
CA ARG A 54 -33.62 -13.47 -1.49
C ARG A 54 -34.76 -12.57 -0.95
N GLY A 55 -35.05 -11.43 -1.57
CA GLY A 55 -36.23 -10.61 -1.23
C GLY A 55 -36.20 -9.97 0.17
N THR A 56 -35.01 -9.75 0.73
CA THR A 56 -34.79 -9.03 2.00
C THR A 56 -34.26 -7.63 1.74
N ALA A 57 -34.57 -6.69 2.62
CA ALA A 57 -33.99 -5.35 2.59
C ALA A 57 -32.45 -5.45 2.63
N GLY A 58 -31.76 -4.87 1.64
CA GLY A 58 -30.31 -4.95 1.49
C GLY A 58 -29.56 -4.05 2.46
N ARG A 59 -29.73 -4.27 3.76
CA ARG A 59 -29.02 -3.53 4.81
C ARG A 59 -27.63 -4.13 5.02
N ILE A 60 -26.64 -3.26 5.14
CA ILE A 60 -25.27 -3.54 5.55
C ILE A 60 -25.04 -2.82 6.88
N ASP A 61 -24.41 -3.49 7.86
CA ASP A 61 -24.18 -2.88 9.17
C ASP A 61 -23.29 -1.65 9.08
N ILE A 62 -22.16 -1.72 8.37
CA ILE A 62 -21.36 -0.53 8.03
C ILE A 62 -20.78 -0.67 6.62
N LEU A 63 -20.95 0.38 5.81
CA LEU A 63 -20.30 0.52 4.52
C LEU A 63 -19.15 1.53 4.62
N ALA A 64 -18.02 1.20 4.01
CA ALA A 64 -16.83 2.03 3.92
C ALA A 64 -16.14 1.86 2.56
N PHE A 65 -15.05 2.60 2.35
CA PHE A 65 -14.23 2.52 1.15
C PHE A 65 -12.75 2.45 1.50
N ASN A 66 -12.01 1.54 0.86
CA ASN A 66 -10.57 1.41 1.02
C ASN A 66 -9.85 2.20 -0.10
N PRO A 67 -9.18 3.31 0.22
CA PRO A 67 -8.47 4.12 -0.77
C PRO A 67 -7.30 3.39 -1.43
N GLN A 68 -6.66 2.47 -0.70
CA GLN A 68 -5.47 1.74 -1.17
C GLN A 68 -5.87 0.66 -2.17
N SER A 69 -6.87 -0.17 -1.84
CA SER A 69 -7.35 -1.23 -2.74
C SER A 69 -8.33 -0.72 -3.80
N LYS A 70 -8.87 0.50 -3.64
CA LYS A 70 -9.94 1.09 -4.46
C LYS A 70 -11.20 0.20 -4.52
N LYS A 71 -11.54 -0.40 -3.39
CA LYS A 71 -12.71 -1.28 -3.22
C LYS A 71 -13.67 -0.72 -2.16
N PHE A 72 -14.96 -1.03 -2.33
CA PHE A 72 -15.90 -0.90 -1.23
C PHE A 72 -15.60 -1.95 -0.15
N VAL A 73 -15.78 -1.54 1.11
CA VAL A 73 -15.59 -2.38 2.28
C VAL A 73 -16.94 -2.57 2.96
N VAL A 74 -17.34 -3.82 3.10
CA VAL A 74 -18.53 -4.21 3.84
C VAL A 74 -18.09 -4.69 5.21
N ILE A 75 -18.61 -4.08 6.28
CA ILE A 75 -18.38 -4.54 7.64
C ILE A 75 -19.69 -5.11 8.19
N GLU A 76 -19.63 -6.34 8.67
CA GLU A 76 -20.74 -7.07 9.29
C GLU A 76 -20.39 -7.36 10.75
N LEU A 77 -21.31 -7.04 11.65
CA LEU A 77 -21.18 -7.28 13.07
C LEU A 77 -22.00 -8.51 13.46
N LYS A 78 -21.41 -9.43 14.22
CA LYS A 78 -22.11 -10.61 14.70
C LYS A 78 -21.91 -10.82 16.18
N ARG A 79 -22.97 -11.24 16.83
CA ARG A 79 -22.96 -11.79 18.18
C ARG A 79 -22.51 -13.24 18.15
N ASP A 80 -23.06 -14.02 17.22
CA ASP A 80 -22.80 -15.46 17.03
C ASP A 80 -22.73 -15.80 15.52
N LEU A 81 -21.88 -16.77 15.13
CA LEU A 81 -21.63 -17.12 13.73
C LEU A 81 -22.63 -18.17 13.20
N ASP A 82 -23.70 -17.72 12.55
CA ASP A 82 -24.73 -18.64 12.03
C ASP A 82 -24.57 -19.07 10.56
N LYS A 83 -23.77 -18.37 9.75
CA LYS A 83 -23.65 -18.65 8.30
C LYS A 83 -22.19 -18.80 7.86
N ASN A 84 -21.93 -19.73 6.93
CA ASN A 84 -20.63 -19.93 6.30
C ASN A 84 -20.10 -18.61 5.70
N ILE A 85 -18.93 -18.18 6.16
CA ILE A 85 -18.29 -16.90 5.80
C ILE A 85 -18.13 -16.71 4.29
N ARG A 86 -17.84 -17.78 3.53
CA ARG A 86 -17.71 -17.70 2.06
C ARG A 86 -19.02 -17.31 1.39
N ASN A 87 -20.13 -17.84 1.87
CA ASN A 87 -21.44 -17.53 1.30
C ASN A 87 -21.81 -16.07 1.62
N GLN A 88 -21.44 -15.57 2.79
CA GLN A 88 -21.64 -14.15 3.12
C GLN A 88 -20.80 -13.24 2.21
N ALA A 89 -19.52 -13.58 1.98
CA ALA A 89 -18.66 -12.82 1.08
C ALA A 89 -19.23 -12.77 -0.35
N SER A 90 -19.72 -13.91 -0.87
CA SER A 90 -20.40 -13.95 -2.17
C SER A 90 -21.68 -13.11 -2.16
N ASP A 91 -22.55 -13.29 -1.16
CA ASP A 91 -23.82 -12.56 -1.06
C ASP A 91 -23.59 -11.03 -1.02
N TYR A 92 -22.55 -10.56 -0.31
CA TYR A 92 -22.20 -9.14 -0.24
C TYR A 92 -21.54 -8.63 -1.51
N LYS A 93 -20.69 -9.44 -2.15
CA LYS A 93 -20.10 -9.11 -3.44
C LYS A 93 -21.21 -8.89 -4.47
N ASP A 94 -22.11 -9.86 -4.63
CA ASP A 94 -23.20 -9.80 -5.60
C ASP A 94 -24.08 -8.56 -5.33
N PHE A 95 -24.37 -8.29 -4.05
CA PHE A 95 -25.11 -7.09 -3.65
C PHE A 95 -24.40 -5.79 -4.09
N VAL A 96 -23.09 -5.66 -3.84
CA VAL A 96 -22.36 -4.43 -4.22
C VAL A 96 -22.23 -4.33 -5.74
N GLU A 97 -22.00 -5.43 -6.43
CA GLU A 97 -21.89 -5.49 -7.89
C GLU A 97 -23.21 -5.08 -8.56
N ASP A 98 -24.33 -5.69 -8.17
CA ASP A 98 -25.67 -5.41 -8.72
C ASP A 98 -26.12 -3.97 -8.47
N ASN A 99 -25.66 -3.36 -7.38
CA ASN A 99 -26.10 -2.03 -6.93
C ASN A 99 -25.00 -0.96 -7.03
N PHE A 100 -23.89 -1.25 -7.71
CA PHE A 100 -22.68 -0.43 -7.66
C PHE A 100 -22.93 1.04 -8.02
N ALA A 101 -23.71 1.32 -9.06
CA ALA A 101 -24.03 2.66 -9.50
C ALA A 101 -24.80 3.46 -8.43
N ASN A 102 -25.76 2.81 -7.76
CA ASN A 102 -26.55 3.44 -6.72
C ASN A 102 -25.72 3.67 -5.45
N ILE A 103 -24.91 2.68 -5.05
CA ILE A 103 -23.99 2.79 -3.91
C ILE A 103 -23.02 3.95 -4.13
N TYR A 104 -22.39 4.01 -5.30
CA TYR A 104 -21.48 5.10 -5.66
C TYR A 104 -22.18 6.46 -5.56
N LEU A 105 -23.35 6.60 -6.20
CA LEU A 105 -24.11 7.85 -6.23
C LEU A 105 -24.51 8.31 -4.82
N LEU A 106 -25.05 7.41 -3.99
CA LEU A 106 -25.40 7.71 -2.61
C LEU A 106 -24.17 8.15 -1.80
N THR A 107 -23.04 7.48 -2.00
CA THR A 107 -21.79 7.80 -1.31
C THR A 107 -21.34 9.24 -1.59
N ILE A 108 -21.34 9.64 -2.87
CA ILE A 108 -20.88 10.98 -3.26
C ILE A 108 -21.92 12.07 -3.03
N GLN A 109 -23.22 11.81 -3.27
CA GLN A 109 -24.27 12.85 -3.26
C GLN A 109 -25.02 12.95 -1.94
N LYS A 110 -25.25 11.83 -1.24
CA LYS A 110 -26.03 11.82 0.01
C LYS A 110 -25.12 11.86 1.23
N TYR A 111 -24.02 11.11 1.19
CA TYR A 111 -23.09 11.00 2.32
C TYR A 111 -21.86 11.89 2.18
N ASN A 112 -21.72 12.61 1.05
CA ASN A 112 -20.64 13.57 0.78
C ASN A 112 -19.23 13.00 0.97
N VAL A 113 -19.03 11.72 0.68
CA VAL A 113 -17.72 11.07 0.78
C VAL A 113 -17.01 11.15 -0.56
N ASN A 114 -15.80 11.70 -0.55
CA ASN A 114 -14.98 11.80 -1.75
C ASN A 114 -14.45 10.42 -2.18
N LEU A 115 -14.87 9.96 -3.36
CA LEU A 115 -14.42 8.74 -4.00
C LEU A 115 -13.63 9.04 -5.30
N PRO A 116 -12.73 8.12 -5.73
CA PRO A 116 -12.14 8.16 -7.06
C PRO A 116 -13.21 8.11 -8.16
N LYS A 117 -12.79 8.33 -9.42
CA LYS A 117 -13.71 8.21 -10.56
C LYS A 117 -14.36 6.83 -10.59
N PHE A 118 -15.61 6.77 -11.02
CA PHE A 118 -16.39 5.53 -11.14
C PHE A 118 -15.68 4.38 -11.86
N THR A 119 -14.80 4.70 -12.83
CA THR A 119 -14.03 3.73 -13.63
C THR A 119 -12.76 3.23 -12.92
N GLU A 120 -12.32 3.88 -11.86
CA GLU A 120 -11.09 3.54 -11.11
C GLU A 120 -11.37 2.65 -9.91
N ILE A 121 -12.64 2.45 -9.57
CA ILE A 121 -13.09 1.63 -8.45
C ILE A 121 -13.40 0.23 -8.95
N SER A 122 -12.95 -0.79 -8.21
CA SER A 122 -13.24 -2.18 -8.52
C SER A 122 -14.73 -2.48 -8.31
N LYS A 123 -15.39 -3.02 -9.34
CA LYS A 123 -16.82 -3.37 -9.32
C LYS A 123 -17.06 -4.84 -8.98
N GLU A 124 -16.12 -5.70 -9.34
CA GLU A 124 -16.24 -7.16 -9.30
C GLU A 124 -15.73 -7.76 -7.98
N THR A 125 -15.18 -6.93 -7.09
CA THR A 125 -14.61 -7.38 -5.81
C THR A 125 -14.89 -6.36 -4.71
N ILE A 126 -14.98 -6.87 -3.49
CA ILE A 126 -15.14 -6.09 -2.26
C ILE A 126 -14.15 -6.59 -1.21
N ASP A 127 -13.89 -5.77 -0.21
CA ASP A 127 -13.27 -6.24 1.03
C ASP A 127 -14.38 -6.48 2.07
N LEU A 128 -14.35 -7.62 2.76
CA LEU A 128 -15.31 -7.99 3.80
C LEU A 128 -14.62 -8.03 5.16
N ILE A 129 -15.10 -7.26 6.12
CA ILE A 129 -14.67 -7.30 7.50
C ILE A 129 -15.79 -7.92 8.35
N LEU A 130 -15.51 -9.03 9.00
CA LEU A 130 -16.43 -9.66 9.95
C LEU A 130 -15.96 -9.40 11.37
N ILE A 131 -16.82 -8.84 12.20
CA ILE A 131 -16.51 -8.53 13.60
C ILE A 131 -17.41 -9.36 14.52
N SER A 132 -16.82 -10.27 15.29
CA SER A 132 -17.55 -11.22 16.14
C SER A 132 -16.87 -11.45 17.49
N LYS A 133 -17.57 -11.97 18.49
CA LYS A 133 -16.96 -12.38 19.77
C LYS A 133 -16.07 -13.60 19.62
N GLU A 134 -16.45 -14.49 18.71
CA GLU A 134 -15.76 -15.75 18.49
C GLU A 134 -15.77 -16.12 17.00
N PHE A 135 -14.71 -16.84 16.59
CA PHE A 135 -14.57 -17.50 15.30
C PHE A 135 -14.08 -18.92 15.51
N ASN A 136 -14.59 -19.87 14.73
CA ASN A 136 -14.02 -21.22 14.70
C ASN A 136 -12.75 -21.25 13.83
N ASN A 137 -11.91 -22.27 14.01
CA ASN A 137 -10.65 -22.37 13.28
C ASN A 137 -10.83 -22.49 11.75
N LEU A 138 -11.92 -23.14 11.31
CA LEU A 138 -12.20 -23.30 9.87
C LEU A 138 -12.46 -21.95 9.19
N ASP A 139 -13.13 -21.04 9.90
CA ASP A 139 -13.43 -19.70 9.45
C ASP A 139 -12.17 -18.84 9.35
N VAL A 140 -11.30 -18.92 10.37
CA VAL A 140 -9.97 -18.28 10.35
C VAL A 140 -9.12 -18.79 9.19
N ASP A 141 -9.08 -20.11 8.98
CA ASP A 141 -8.32 -20.71 7.88
C ASP A 141 -8.86 -20.30 6.49
N LYS A 142 -10.18 -20.19 6.35
CA LYS A 142 -10.81 -19.70 5.11
C LYS A 142 -10.48 -18.23 4.85
N ALA A 143 -10.55 -17.39 5.88
CA ALA A 143 -10.22 -15.97 5.77
C ALA A 143 -8.75 -15.77 5.39
N LYS A 144 -7.82 -16.50 6.01
CA LYS A 144 -6.39 -16.46 5.64
C LYS A 144 -6.13 -16.88 4.18
N LYS A 145 -6.94 -17.80 3.64
CA LYS A 145 -6.85 -18.25 2.23
C LYS A 145 -7.50 -17.29 1.23
N SER A 146 -8.24 -16.27 1.68
CA SER A 146 -8.93 -15.30 0.82
C SER A 146 -8.01 -14.22 0.22
N LYS A 147 -6.69 -14.29 0.43
CA LYS A 147 -5.71 -13.33 -0.10
C LYS A 147 -6.02 -11.86 0.23
N GLY A 148 -6.54 -11.60 1.43
CA GLY A 148 -6.82 -10.25 1.91
C GLY A 148 -8.26 -9.77 1.72
N GLU A 149 -9.11 -10.51 1.00
CA GLU A 149 -10.50 -10.12 0.75
C GLU A 149 -11.39 -10.22 1.98
N ILE A 150 -11.11 -11.16 2.89
CA ILE A 150 -11.88 -11.39 4.11
C ILE A 150 -10.99 -11.16 5.33
N THR A 151 -11.39 -10.24 6.18
CA THR A 151 -10.72 -9.91 7.45
C THR A 151 -11.63 -10.26 8.62
N LEU A 152 -11.11 -10.98 9.60
CA LEU A 152 -11.84 -11.36 10.80
C LEU A 152 -11.29 -10.61 12.01
N ILE A 153 -12.18 -9.93 12.72
CA ILE A 153 -11.84 -9.17 13.93
C ILE A 153 -12.63 -9.74 15.10
N ARG A 154 -11.92 -10.24 16.09
CA ARG A 154 -12.51 -10.65 17.36
C ARG A 154 -12.65 -9.44 18.28
N TYR A 155 -13.79 -9.30 18.94
CA TYR A 155 -13.99 -8.26 19.95
C TYR A 155 -14.44 -8.81 21.31
N MET A 156 -14.04 -8.15 22.39
CA MET A 156 -14.52 -8.43 23.75
C MET A 156 -14.67 -7.14 24.54
N TRP A 157 -15.87 -6.90 25.09
CA TRP A 157 -16.09 -5.81 26.04
C TRP A 157 -15.78 -6.26 27.46
N PHE A 158 -15.19 -5.36 28.24
CA PHE A 158 -14.95 -5.54 29.66
C PHE A 158 -15.61 -4.40 30.46
N GLU A 159 -15.64 -4.55 31.78
CA GLU A 159 -15.93 -3.46 32.70
C GLU A 159 -15.02 -2.23 32.39
N GLU A 160 -15.40 -1.06 32.89
CA GLU A 160 -14.63 0.19 32.71
C GLU A 160 -14.54 0.68 31.26
N GLU A 161 -15.57 0.38 30.44
CA GLU A 161 -15.67 0.82 29.03
C GLU A 161 -14.49 0.37 28.14
N LEU A 162 -13.83 -0.72 28.52
CA LEU A 162 -12.72 -1.27 27.74
C LEU A 162 -13.23 -2.21 26.64
N LEU A 163 -12.75 -1.98 25.42
CA LEU A 163 -12.96 -2.84 24.27
C LEU A 163 -11.63 -3.44 23.84
N LEU A 164 -11.55 -4.76 23.82
CA LEU A 164 -10.47 -5.49 23.17
C LEU A 164 -10.86 -5.76 21.72
N ILE A 165 -9.95 -5.45 20.80
CA ILE A 165 -10.01 -5.79 19.38
C ILE A 165 -8.81 -6.66 19.04
N ASP A 166 -9.03 -7.73 18.29
CA ASP A 166 -8.02 -8.71 17.93
C ASP A 166 -8.21 -9.18 16.48
N TYR A 167 -7.29 -8.77 15.61
CA TYR A 167 -7.28 -9.15 14.20
C TYR A 167 -6.78 -10.60 14.08
N LEU A 168 -7.64 -11.51 13.62
CA LEU A 168 -7.26 -12.92 13.44
C LEU A 168 -6.51 -13.16 12.12
N ASN A 169 -6.58 -12.19 11.21
CA ASN A 169 -5.81 -12.09 9.97
C ASN A 169 -5.84 -10.64 9.46
N ASN A 170 -4.95 -10.32 8.53
CA ASN A 170 -4.85 -9.00 7.87
C ASN A 170 -4.74 -7.83 8.86
N ASP A 171 -4.03 -8.00 9.97
CA ASP A 171 -3.76 -6.89 10.89
C ASP A 171 -3.01 -5.79 10.12
N PRO A 172 -3.57 -4.57 10.00
CA PRO A 172 -2.94 -3.49 9.27
C PRO A 172 -1.52 -3.18 9.77
N LEU A 173 -1.27 -3.29 11.08
CA LEU A 173 0.05 -3.02 11.66
C LEU A 173 1.05 -4.12 11.28
N GLU A 174 0.64 -5.39 11.37
CA GLU A 174 1.49 -6.52 10.98
C GLU A 174 1.81 -6.49 9.47
N LEU A 175 0.86 -6.08 8.63
CA LEU A 175 1.07 -5.93 7.19
C LEU A 175 2.11 -4.83 6.89
N ILE A 176 2.01 -3.68 7.57
CA ILE A 176 2.99 -2.58 7.43
C ILE A 176 4.38 -3.05 7.89
N GLU A 177 4.48 -3.75 9.02
CA GLU A 177 5.75 -4.28 9.52
C GLU A 177 6.37 -5.31 8.58
N LYS A 178 5.56 -6.20 7.99
CA LYS A 178 6.01 -7.17 6.98
C LYS A 178 6.52 -6.47 5.73
N GLU A 179 5.78 -5.50 5.21
CA GLU A 179 6.23 -4.72 4.04
C GLU A 179 7.55 -4.00 4.32
N ASN A 180 7.68 -3.36 5.48
CA ASN A 180 8.91 -2.68 5.89
C ASN A 180 10.07 -3.67 6.05
N THR A 181 9.82 -4.83 6.64
CA THR A 181 10.83 -5.88 6.81
C THR A 181 11.29 -6.44 5.47
N GLU A 182 10.38 -6.70 4.53
CA GLU A 182 10.73 -7.18 3.20
C GLU A 182 11.48 -6.11 2.39
N LYS A 183 11.09 -4.83 2.49
CA LYS A 183 11.86 -3.71 1.92
C LYS A 183 13.29 -3.68 2.48
N LEU A 184 13.46 -3.80 3.79
CA LEU A 184 14.77 -3.83 4.44
C LEU A 184 15.59 -5.07 4.06
N LYS A 185 14.97 -6.25 3.92
CA LYS A 185 15.64 -7.46 3.46
C LYS A 185 16.11 -7.34 2.01
N LYS A 186 15.29 -6.77 1.13
CA LYS A 186 15.68 -6.49 -0.26
C LYS A 186 16.88 -5.56 -0.28
N ILE A 187 16.85 -4.45 0.46
CA ILE A 187 17.99 -3.53 0.58
C ILE A 187 19.25 -4.26 1.08
N LYS A 188 19.16 -5.06 2.14
CA LYS A 188 20.30 -5.84 2.67
C LYS A 188 20.82 -6.86 1.67
N ALA A 189 19.95 -7.56 0.93
CA ALA A 189 20.37 -8.52 -0.08
C ALA A 189 21.12 -7.85 -1.23
N ILE A 190 20.76 -6.62 -1.61
CA ILE A 190 21.51 -5.81 -2.58
C ILE A 190 22.90 -5.45 -2.02
N ILE A 191 22.96 -4.95 -0.78
CA ILE A 191 24.23 -4.60 -0.12
C ILE A 191 25.16 -5.82 -0.04
N ASP A 192 24.61 -6.99 0.30
CA ASP A 192 25.34 -8.26 0.46
C ASP A 192 25.69 -8.95 -0.88
N ASN A 193 25.39 -8.37 -2.05
CA ASN A 193 25.55 -9.02 -3.36
C ASN A 193 24.83 -10.38 -3.49
N LYS A 194 23.71 -10.57 -2.79
CA LYS A 194 22.89 -11.78 -2.90
C LYS A 194 21.90 -11.66 -4.07
N PRO A 195 21.66 -12.75 -4.81
CA PRO A 195 20.72 -12.73 -5.92
C PRO A 195 19.31 -12.44 -5.39
N ILE A 196 18.72 -11.36 -5.90
CA ILE A 196 17.30 -11.03 -5.71
C ILE A 196 16.56 -11.56 -6.93
N ILE A 197 15.54 -12.38 -6.69
CA ILE A 197 14.69 -12.94 -7.74
C ILE A 197 13.46 -12.05 -7.82
N ASP A 198 13.39 -11.16 -8.81
CA ASP A 198 12.17 -10.53 -9.31
C ASP A 198 12.47 -9.92 -10.70
N ASN A 199 12.00 -10.53 -11.80
CA ASN A 199 12.00 -10.03 -13.21
C ASN A 199 13.18 -9.12 -13.65
N ILE A 200 14.40 -9.61 -13.44
CA ILE A 200 15.67 -8.92 -13.75
C ILE A 200 16.25 -9.34 -15.10
N THR A 201 15.54 -10.09 -15.96
CA THR A 201 16.16 -10.60 -17.21
C THR A 201 16.60 -9.49 -18.17
N GLU A 202 15.81 -8.44 -18.36
CA GLU A 202 16.18 -7.32 -19.25
C GLU A 202 17.25 -6.42 -18.63
N ILE A 203 17.16 -6.17 -17.33
CA ILE A 203 18.15 -5.39 -16.57
C ILE A 203 19.49 -6.15 -16.53
N ASP A 204 19.45 -7.47 -16.34
CA ASP A 204 20.61 -8.37 -16.42
C ASP A 204 21.29 -8.28 -17.78
N MET A 205 20.49 -8.36 -18.85
CA MET A 205 21.01 -8.22 -20.20
C MET A 205 21.62 -6.83 -20.43
N PHE A 206 20.97 -5.77 -19.94
CA PHE A 206 21.45 -4.40 -20.10
C PHE A 206 22.80 -4.16 -19.40
N PHE A 207 22.92 -4.64 -18.15
CA PHE A 207 24.15 -4.51 -17.37
C PHE A 207 25.10 -5.70 -17.51
N HIS A 208 24.94 -6.53 -18.55
CA HIS A 208 25.80 -7.69 -18.77
C HIS A 208 27.29 -7.29 -18.80
N LYS A 209 28.11 -7.97 -17.98
CA LYS A 209 29.54 -7.67 -17.73
C LYS A 209 29.82 -6.32 -17.05
N LYS A 210 28.80 -5.70 -16.44
CA LYS A 210 28.90 -4.43 -15.69
C LYS A 210 28.27 -4.61 -14.30
N ASP A 211 28.78 -5.58 -13.54
CA ASP A 211 28.18 -6.01 -12.26
C ASP A 211 28.06 -4.87 -11.25
N GLU A 212 29.09 -4.03 -11.11
CA GLU A 212 29.04 -2.89 -10.18
C GLU A 212 28.02 -1.84 -10.63
N ALA A 213 27.88 -1.58 -11.93
CA ALA A 213 26.87 -0.67 -12.44
C ALA A 213 25.45 -1.19 -12.17
N LYS A 214 25.22 -2.50 -12.38
CA LYS A 214 23.97 -3.16 -12.02
C LYS A 214 23.68 -2.99 -10.53
N ARG A 215 24.68 -3.21 -9.68
CA ARG A 215 24.55 -3.11 -8.24
C ARG A 215 24.15 -1.71 -7.80
N LEU A 216 24.88 -0.68 -8.22
CA LEU A 216 24.56 0.72 -7.92
C LEU A 216 23.17 1.12 -8.44
N PHE A 217 22.80 0.64 -9.64
CA PHE A 217 21.46 0.86 -10.19
C PHE A 217 20.37 0.24 -9.31
N LEU A 218 20.54 -1.01 -8.86
CA LEU A 218 19.56 -1.67 -8.01
C LEU A 218 19.41 -0.97 -6.65
N ILE A 219 20.51 -0.48 -6.06
CA ILE A 219 20.45 0.34 -4.84
C ILE A 219 19.62 1.59 -5.10
N PHE A 220 19.94 2.34 -6.16
CA PHE A 220 19.20 3.54 -6.52
C PHE A 220 17.71 3.27 -6.78
N TYR A 221 17.40 2.21 -7.51
CA TYR A 221 16.04 1.81 -7.84
C TYR A 221 15.20 1.46 -6.60
N GLU A 222 15.76 0.70 -5.66
CA GLU A 222 15.05 0.39 -4.40
C GLU A 222 14.89 1.63 -3.51
N LEU A 223 15.87 2.55 -3.50
CA LEU A 223 15.72 3.83 -2.80
C LEU A 223 14.56 4.64 -3.38
N LEU A 224 14.44 4.75 -4.71
CA LEU A 224 13.31 5.45 -5.34
C LEU A 224 11.95 4.82 -5.00
N LYS A 225 11.87 3.49 -4.89
CA LYS A 225 10.63 2.79 -4.49
C LYS A 225 10.17 3.12 -3.07
N THR A 226 11.05 3.63 -2.21
CA THR A 226 10.65 4.09 -0.88
C THR A 226 9.79 5.36 -0.93
N LEU A 227 9.89 6.13 -2.02
CA LEU A 227 9.17 7.40 -2.19
C LEU A 227 7.80 7.19 -2.86
N SER A 228 7.73 6.44 -3.95
CA SER A 228 6.47 6.08 -4.63
C SER A 228 6.67 4.93 -5.63
N SER A 229 5.61 4.54 -6.36
CA SER A 229 5.71 3.54 -7.42
C SER A 229 6.67 3.99 -8.53
N VAL A 230 7.64 3.13 -8.87
CA VAL A 230 8.64 3.38 -9.91
C VAL A 230 8.34 2.50 -11.13
N GLU A 231 8.37 3.09 -12.33
CA GLU A 231 8.28 2.37 -13.60
C GLU A 231 9.66 2.28 -14.28
N ILE A 232 9.97 1.13 -14.88
CA ILE A 232 11.21 0.92 -15.65
C ILE A 232 10.87 0.59 -17.10
N GLU A 233 11.61 1.19 -18.01
CA GLU A 233 11.64 0.83 -19.43
C GLU A 233 13.10 0.64 -19.89
N THR A 234 13.45 -0.57 -20.34
CA THR A 234 14.79 -0.88 -20.86
C THR A 234 14.89 -0.47 -22.32
N GLN A 235 15.88 0.35 -22.66
CA GLN A 235 16.22 0.71 -24.04
C GLN A 235 17.62 0.19 -24.39
N GLN A 236 17.98 0.24 -25.68
CA GLN A 236 19.26 -0.31 -26.15
C GLN A 236 20.47 0.35 -25.48
N THR A 237 20.39 1.64 -25.15
CA THR A 237 21.52 2.42 -24.63
C THR A 237 21.33 2.92 -23.21
N LYS A 238 20.11 2.83 -22.65
CA LYS A 238 19.77 3.31 -21.30
C LYS A 238 18.62 2.53 -20.68
N VAL A 239 18.51 2.60 -19.37
CA VAL A 239 17.32 2.22 -18.62
C VAL A 239 16.60 3.51 -18.22
N LYS A 240 15.37 3.69 -18.66
CA LYS A 240 14.53 4.83 -18.24
C LYS A 240 13.79 4.44 -16.96
N VAL A 241 13.89 5.30 -15.96
CA VAL A 241 13.21 5.14 -14.66
C VAL A 241 12.29 6.32 -14.46
N SER A 242 10.99 6.07 -14.29
CA SER A 242 9.99 7.12 -14.10
C SER A 242 9.41 7.03 -12.70
N LEU A 243 9.32 8.18 -12.02
CA LEU A 243 8.78 8.31 -10.67
C LEU A 243 7.96 9.61 -10.61
N LYS A 244 6.64 9.49 -10.46
CA LYS A 244 5.70 10.61 -10.58
C LYS A 244 5.93 11.38 -11.90
N GLU A 245 6.17 12.68 -11.85
CA GLU A 245 6.53 13.54 -12.99
C GLU A 245 8.02 13.51 -13.36
N HIS A 246 8.87 12.88 -12.54
CA HIS A 246 10.32 12.87 -12.74
C HIS A 246 10.77 11.65 -13.53
N THR A 247 11.79 11.85 -14.36
CA THR A 247 12.40 10.79 -15.17
C THR A 247 13.91 10.79 -14.95
N PHE A 248 14.48 9.60 -14.89
CA PHE A 248 15.92 9.37 -14.87
C PHE A 248 16.33 8.48 -16.05
N SER A 249 17.34 8.90 -16.81
CA SER A 249 17.98 8.04 -17.81
C SER A 249 19.26 7.46 -17.23
N ILE A 250 19.30 6.13 -17.07
CA ILE A 250 20.37 5.40 -16.42
C ILE A 250 21.25 4.70 -17.45
N MET A 251 22.57 4.86 -17.31
CA MET A 251 23.56 4.19 -18.15
C MET A 251 24.61 3.52 -17.27
N GLY A 252 24.94 2.27 -17.59
CA GLY A 252 26.02 1.54 -16.92
C GLY A 252 27.35 1.63 -17.67
N SER A 253 28.44 1.83 -16.95
CA SER A 253 29.82 1.79 -17.44
C SER A 253 30.67 0.83 -16.62
N GLY A 254 31.78 0.36 -17.20
CA GLY A 254 32.69 -0.59 -16.52
C GLY A 254 33.71 0.08 -15.59
N GLY A 255 33.49 1.33 -15.15
CA GLY A 255 34.46 2.09 -14.34
C GLY A 255 35.74 2.50 -15.08
N LYS A 256 35.84 2.22 -16.39
CA LYS A 256 37.00 2.49 -17.23
C LYS A 256 36.78 3.79 -18.00
N GLY A 257 37.22 4.90 -17.43
CA GLY A 257 37.12 6.23 -18.01
C GLY A 257 37.66 7.30 -17.08
N PRO A 258 37.81 8.56 -17.54
CA PRO A 258 38.38 9.64 -16.73
C PRO A 258 37.59 9.90 -15.43
N ARG A 259 36.26 9.75 -15.47
CA ARG A 259 35.39 9.90 -14.29
C ARG A 259 35.39 8.68 -13.36
N LYS A 260 35.88 7.51 -13.82
CA LYS A 260 35.85 6.22 -13.09
C LYS A 260 34.47 5.80 -12.54
N ALA A 261 33.38 6.35 -13.07
CA ALA A 261 32.03 6.03 -12.63
C ALA A 261 31.55 4.68 -13.19
N PHE A 262 30.69 4.02 -12.43
CA PHE A 262 30.00 2.80 -12.84
C PHE A 262 28.57 3.08 -13.28
N LEU A 263 27.93 4.08 -12.68
CA LEU A 263 26.57 4.46 -13.01
C LEU A 263 26.52 5.93 -13.40
N GLN A 264 25.94 6.22 -14.56
CA GLN A 264 25.54 7.56 -14.95
C GLN A 264 24.02 7.68 -14.80
N VAL A 265 23.58 8.69 -14.05
CA VAL A 265 22.17 9.02 -13.83
C VAL A 265 21.91 10.40 -14.39
N ASN A 266 21.09 10.49 -15.43
CA ASN A 266 20.67 11.76 -15.97
C ASN A 266 19.33 12.20 -15.36
N THR A 267 19.20 13.47 -14.99
CA THR A 267 18.00 14.03 -14.36
C THR A 267 17.82 15.52 -14.68
N ASP A 268 16.61 16.03 -14.52
CA ASP A 268 16.28 17.46 -14.67
C ASP A 268 16.13 18.17 -13.31
N LEU A 269 16.36 17.46 -12.19
CA LEU A 269 16.25 17.99 -10.84
C LEU A 269 17.39 18.97 -10.54
N ASP A 270 17.05 20.20 -10.15
CA ASP A 270 18.03 21.25 -9.89
C ASP A 270 18.75 21.03 -8.53
N ALA A 271 18.14 20.29 -7.60
CA ALA A 271 18.73 20.00 -6.29
C ALA A 271 20.10 19.34 -6.40
N ILE A 272 20.38 18.62 -7.50
CA ILE A 272 21.67 17.95 -7.74
C ILE A 272 22.86 18.92 -7.71
N MET A 273 22.64 20.22 -7.94
CA MET A 273 23.68 21.25 -7.82
C MET A 273 24.21 21.43 -6.39
N ASN A 274 23.49 20.92 -5.38
CA ASN A 274 23.93 20.89 -3.99
C ASN A 274 24.86 19.72 -3.66
N LEU A 275 25.07 18.78 -4.59
CA LEU A 275 25.95 17.64 -4.37
C LEU A 275 27.42 18.06 -4.36
N THR A 276 28.14 17.59 -3.35
CA THR A 276 29.59 17.79 -3.23
C THR A 276 30.32 16.46 -3.40
N GLY A 277 31.45 16.46 -4.10
CA GLY A 277 32.29 15.27 -4.24
C GLY A 277 31.88 14.30 -5.35
N ILE A 278 30.76 14.55 -6.04
CA ILE A 278 30.28 13.77 -7.18
C ILE A 278 30.48 14.56 -8.47
N ASP A 279 30.95 13.88 -9.52
CA ASP A 279 31.13 14.50 -10.84
C ASP A 279 29.77 14.74 -11.51
N ILE A 280 29.49 15.99 -11.87
CA ILE A 280 28.23 16.44 -12.50
C ILE A 280 28.54 17.23 -13.78
N ASP A 281 27.78 16.99 -14.85
CA ASP A 281 27.82 17.79 -16.09
C ASP A 281 26.46 18.47 -16.32
N ASP A 282 26.43 19.81 -16.33
CA ASP A 282 25.27 20.60 -16.79
C ASP A 282 25.34 20.77 -18.30
N ARG A 283 24.39 20.15 -19.00
CA ARG A 283 24.39 20.10 -20.47
C ARG A 283 23.84 21.36 -21.12
N ILE A 284 23.27 22.29 -20.36
CA ILE A 284 22.74 23.55 -20.86
C ILE A 284 23.66 24.68 -20.38
N ARG A 285 24.58 25.11 -21.25
CA ARG A 285 25.39 26.30 -20.98
C ARG A 285 24.55 27.55 -21.19
N PRO A 286 24.81 28.66 -20.45
CA PRO A 286 24.14 29.93 -20.69
C PRO A 286 24.22 30.33 -22.18
N GLY A 287 23.07 30.41 -22.85
CA GLY A 287 22.96 30.79 -24.26
C GLY A 287 23.33 29.73 -25.31
N ALA A 288 23.53 28.45 -24.95
CA ALA A 288 23.93 27.40 -25.89
C ALA A 288 22.90 26.28 -26.07
N LYS A 289 22.96 25.58 -27.21
CA LYS A 289 22.19 24.35 -27.44
C LYS A 289 22.67 23.23 -26.53
N LYS A 290 21.74 22.35 -26.14
CA LYS A 290 22.00 21.19 -25.29
C LYS A 290 23.10 20.29 -25.88
N LYS A 291 24.13 19.99 -25.09
CA LYS A 291 25.21 19.06 -25.47
C LYS A 291 24.63 17.66 -25.73
N GLY A 292 25.07 16.98 -26.80
CA GLY A 292 24.57 15.66 -27.19
C GLY A 292 24.71 14.62 -26.07
N SER A 293 23.67 13.80 -25.86
CA SER A 293 23.64 12.72 -24.86
C SER A 293 22.65 11.64 -25.27
N LEU A 294 22.78 10.49 -24.63
CA LEU A 294 21.82 9.38 -24.71
C LEU A 294 20.56 9.65 -23.83
N GLY A 295 20.64 10.59 -22.89
CA GLY A 295 19.49 11.05 -22.07
C GLY A 295 18.84 12.33 -22.59
N VAL A 296 17.57 12.54 -22.25
CA VAL A 296 16.81 13.77 -22.58
C VAL A 296 16.92 14.84 -21.50
N GLU A 297 17.47 14.50 -20.34
CA GLU A 297 17.53 15.30 -19.12
C GLU A 297 18.76 16.24 -19.10
N ARG A 298 18.72 17.33 -18.34
CA ARG A 298 19.70 18.42 -18.33
C ARG A 298 21.02 18.01 -17.70
N TYR A 299 20.96 17.37 -16.54
CA TYR A 299 22.15 17.05 -15.75
C TYR A 299 22.57 15.61 -15.98
N GLU A 300 23.86 15.37 -15.94
CA GLU A 300 24.46 14.03 -15.92
C GLU A 300 25.26 13.87 -14.64
N VAL A 301 24.85 12.93 -13.79
CA VAL A 301 25.50 12.64 -12.50
C VAL A 301 26.23 11.31 -12.60
N TYR A 302 27.48 11.27 -12.17
CA TYR A 302 28.37 10.12 -12.38
C TYR A 302 28.77 9.50 -11.02
N LEU A 303 28.15 8.36 -10.71
CA LEU A 303 28.26 7.66 -9.43
C LEU A 303 29.29 6.52 -9.49
N LYS A 304 30.20 6.49 -8.51
CA LYS A 304 31.35 5.58 -8.44
C LYS A 304 31.18 4.48 -7.41
N ASN A 305 30.36 4.70 -6.39
CA ASN A 305 30.17 3.75 -5.29
C ASN A 305 28.79 3.95 -4.63
N GLU A 306 28.52 3.20 -3.57
CA GLU A 306 27.25 3.28 -2.84
C GLU A 306 27.04 4.63 -2.14
N GLU A 307 28.10 5.22 -1.57
CA GLU A 307 28.04 6.50 -0.88
C GLU A 307 27.58 7.61 -1.86
N ASP A 308 28.07 7.59 -3.09
CA ASP A 308 27.61 8.50 -4.15
C ASP A 308 26.11 8.31 -4.43
N VAL A 309 25.61 7.06 -4.47
CA VAL A 309 24.19 6.76 -4.69
C VAL A 309 23.33 7.28 -3.53
N TYR A 310 23.77 7.09 -2.29
CA TYR A 310 23.07 7.59 -1.11
C TYR A 310 23.06 9.12 -1.07
N ASN A 311 24.21 9.77 -1.28
CA ASN A 311 24.31 11.21 -1.30
C ASN A 311 23.44 11.81 -2.42
N PHE A 312 23.47 11.21 -3.62
CA PHE A 312 22.60 11.58 -4.72
C PHE A 312 21.12 11.47 -4.34
N PHE A 313 20.70 10.33 -3.77
CA PHE A 313 19.32 10.11 -3.33
C PHE A 313 18.87 11.11 -2.26
N GLU A 314 19.70 11.35 -1.24
CA GLU A 314 19.40 12.26 -0.13
C GLU A 314 19.19 13.70 -0.59
N VAL A 315 19.86 14.12 -1.66
CA VAL A 315 19.67 15.44 -2.25
C VAL A 315 18.38 15.52 -3.06
N ILE A 316 18.10 14.52 -3.89
CA ILE A 316 16.92 14.56 -4.78
C ILE A 316 15.60 14.28 -4.07
N LYS A 317 15.60 13.52 -2.96
CA LYS A 317 14.35 13.14 -2.25
C LYS A 317 13.53 14.33 -1.75
N GLY A 318 14.15 15.50 -1.59
CA GLY A 318 13.46 16.73 -1.18
C GLY A 318 12.71 17.42 -2.32
N GLU A 319 13.02 17.09 -3.58
CA GLU A 319 12.43 17.67 -4.79
C GLU A 319 11.42 16.72 -5.46
N ILE A 320 11.36 15.45 -5.04
CA ILE A 320 10.51 14.37 -5.54
C ILE A 320 9.27 14.17 -4.68
#